data_AF-A0A948X2F6-F1
#
_entry.id   AF-A0A948X2F6-F1
#
_cell.length_a   1.000
_cell.length_b   1.000
_cell.length_c   1.000
_cell.angle_alpha   90.00
_cell.angle_beta   90.00
_cell.angle_gamma   90.00
#
_symmetry.space_group_name_H-M   'P 1'
#
loop_
_entity.id
_entity.type
_entity.pdbx_description
1 polymer ?
#
loop_
_entity_poly.entity_id
_entity_poly.type
_entity_poly.pdbx_seq_one_letter_code
_entity_poly.pdbx_strand_id
1 'polypeptide(L)' 'MKAKDLRKKSEKDLTADLIAQKENLASLRLKLAVNKLKNVKEIKNIKRDIARLLTVIKETWQKED' A
#
# COMPACT_ATOMS: atom_id res chain seq x y z
N MET A 1 -1.93 -6.52 -4.76
CA MET A 1 -3.40 -6.36 -4.58
C MET A 1 -4.15 -6.28 -5.91
N LYS A 2 -5.39 -6.78 -6.02
CA LYS A 2 -6.26 -6.60 -7.21
C LYS A 2 -7.08 -5.31 -7.06
N ALA A 3 -7.07 -4.46 -8.09
CA ALA A 3 -7.74 -3.15 -8.07
C ALA A 3 -9.27 -3.22 -7.87
N LYS A 4 -9.91 -4.33 -8.26
CA LYS A 4 -11.35 -4.55 -8.08
C LYS A 4 -11.77 -4.65 -6.62
N ASP A 5 -10.89 -5.15 -5.75
CA ASP A 5 -11.19 -5.33 -4.32
C ASP A 5 -10.97 -4.03 -3.54
N LEU A 6 -10.03 -3.19 -3.98
CA LEU A 6 -9.79 -1.87 -3.38
C LEU A 6 -10.94 -0.89 -3.65
N ARG A 7 -11.56 -0.94 -4.85
CA ARG A 7 -12.69 -0.07 -5.19
C ARG A 7 -13.99 -0.38 -4.44
N LYS A 8 -14.09 -1.53 -3.76
CA LYS A 8 -15.26 -1.93 -2.98
C LYS A 8 -15.15 -1.56 -1.50
N LYS A 9 -13.96 -1.15 -1.05
CA LYS A 9 -13.71 -0.80 0.35
C LYS A 9 -14.10 0.65 0.62
N SER A 10 -14.50 0.92 1.86
CA SER A 10 -14.79 2.29 2.33
C SER A 10 -13.50 3.11 2.41
N GLU A 11 -13.59 4.44 2.33
CA GLU A 11 -12.43 5.34 2.46
C GLU A 11 -11.65 5.12 3.77
N LYS A 12 -12.36 4.80 4.85
CA LYS A 12 -11.75 4.48 6.15
C LYS A 12 -10.92 3.19 6.10
N ASP A 13 -11.39 2.18 5.38
CA ASP A 13 -10.66 0.92 5.22
C ASP A 13 -9.46 1.09 4.29
N LEU A 14 -9.59 1.92 3.25
CA LEU A 14 -8.48 2.25 2.33
C LEU A 14 -7.36 3.01 3.04
N THR A 15 -7.71 3.96 3.89
CA THR A 15 -6.73 4.71 4.70
C THR A 15 -6.08 3.82 5.77
N ALA A 16 -6.83 2.92 6.42
CA ALA A 16 -6.27 1.92 7.33
C ALA A 16 -5.29 0.96 6.62
N ASP A 17 -5.67 0.44 5.45
CA ASP A 17 -4.80 -0.42 4.62
C ASP A 17 -3.52 0.33 4.20
N LEU A 18 -3.62 1.63 3.87
CA LEU A 18 -2.47 2.45 3.51
C LEU A 18 -1.47 2.57 4.66
N ILE A 19 -1.96 2.76 5.89
CA ILE A 19 -1.12 2.85 7.10
C ILE A 19 -0.41 1.51 7.33
N ALA A 20 -1.14 0.40 7.31
CA ALA A 20 -0.58 -0.93 7.48
C ALA A 20 0.49 -1.26 6.42
N GLN A 21 0.28 -0.88 5.16
CA GLN A 21 1.27 -1.08 4.10
C GLN A 21 2.53 -0.22 4.29
N LYS A 22 2.41 0.99 4.84
CA LYS A 22 3.56 1.84 5.18
C LYS A 22 4.38 1.27 6.34
N GLU A 23 3.72 0.73 7.36
CA GLU A 23 4.40 0.04 8.48
C GLU A 23 5.15 -1.20 7.99
N ASN A 24 4.53 -1.99 7.11
CA ASN A 24 5.19 -3.12 6.46
C ASN A 24 6.43 -2.69 5.66
N LEU A 25 6.34 -1.58 4.91
CA LEU A 25 7.49 -1.02 4.21
C LEU A 25 8.61 -0.58 5.18
N ALA A 26 8.26 -0.02 6.34
CA ALA A 26 9.23 0.35 7.37
C ALA A 26 9.93 -0.89 7.94
N SER A 27 9.18 -1.94 8.28
CA SER A 27 9.73 -3.23 8.73
C SER A 27 10.69 -3.85 7.70
N LEU A 28 10.33 -3.81 6.41
CA LEU A 28 11.19 -4.33 5.34
C LEU A 28 12.44 -3.49 5.12
N ARG A 29 12.36 -2.16 5.29
CA ARG A 29 13.54 -1.28 5.25
C ARG A 29 14.50 -1.57 6.41
N LEU A 30 13.98 -1.84 7.61
CA LEU A 30 14.80 -2.27 8.75
C LEU A 30 15.47 -3.61 8.46
N LYS A 31 14.72 -4.60 7.93
CA LYS A 31 15.28 -5.90 7.54
C LYS A 31 16.34 -5.78 6.44
N LEU A 32 16.18 -4.85 5.52
CA LEU A 32 17.18 -4.53 4.49
C LEU A 32 18.44 -3.93 5.11
N ALA A 33 18.31 -2.99 6.04
CA ALA A 33 19.45 -2.37 6.73
C ALA A 33 20.28 -3.40 7.52
N VAL A 34 19.61 -4.40 8.11
CA VAL A 34 20.28 -5.51 8.83
C VAL A 34 20.74 -6.62 7.86
N ASN A 35 20.66 -6.40 6.54
CA ASN A 35 21.02 -7.38 5.48
C ASN A 35 20.34 -8.76 5.62
N LYS A 36 19.21 -8.83 6.33
CA LYS A 36 18.41 -10.06 6.54
C LYS A 36 17.26 -10.21 5.54
N LEU A 37 17.19 -9.31 4.55
CA LEU A 37 16.11 -9.32 3.58
C LEU A 37 16.37 -10.37 2.49
N LYS A 38 15.67 -11.51 2.56
CA LYS A 38 15.76 -12.57 1.56
C LYS A 38 15.18 -12.17 0.19
N ASN A 39 14.22 -11.23 0.17
CA ASN A 39 13.47 -10.91 -1.05
C ASN A 39 13.28 -9.40 -1.26
N VAL A 40 14.23 -8.78 -1.96
CA VAL A 40 14.18 -7.35 -2.31
C VAL A 40 12.96 -7.00 -3.20
N LYS A 41 12.40 -7.97 -3.94
CA LYS A 41 11.23 -7.76 -4.80
C LYS A 41 9.98 -7.39 -4.00
N GLU A 42 9.87 -7.81 -2.74
CA GLU A 42 8.73 -7.47 -1.88
C GLU A 42 8.62 -5.97 -1.63
N ILE A 43 9.74 -5.26 -1.47
CA ILE A 43 9.77 -3.81 -1.33
C ILE A 43 9.14 -3.14 -2.57
N LYS A 44 9.48 -3.62 -3.77
CA LYS A 44 8.94 -3.09 -5.03
C LYS A 44 7.44 -3.39 -5.16
N ASN A 45 6.99 -4.56 -4.72
CA ASN A 45 5.59 -4.94 -4.74
C ASN A 45 4.75 -4.10 -3.77
N ILE A 46 5.23 -3.88 -2.54
CA ILE A 46 4.56 -3.05 -1.54
C ILE A 46 4.48 -1.60 -1.99
N LYS A 47 5.56 -1.04 -2.58
CA LYS A 47 5.51 0.30 -3.18
C LYS A 47 4.43 0.43 -4.26
N ARG A 48 4.27 -0.59 -5.11
CA ARG A 48 3.23 -0.61 -6.15
C ARG A 48 1.84 -0.72 -5.55
N ASP A 49 1.66 -1.51 -4.49
CA ASP A 49 0.37 -1.64 -3.83
C ASP A 49 -0.03 -0.34 -3.08
N ILE A 50 0.93 0.35 -2.44
CA ILE A 50 0.71 1.70 -1.87
C ILE A 50 0.28 2.69 -2.96
N ALA A 51 0.97 2.70 -4.12
CA ALA A 51 0.62 3.59 -5.22
C ALA A 51 -0.81 3.34 -5.71
N ARG A 52 -1.22 2.08 -5.87
CA ARG A 52 -2.60 1.73 -6.26
C ARG A 52 -3.63 2.18 -5.23
N LEU A 53 -3.36 2.00 -3.94
CA LEU A 53 -4.22 2.48 -2.86
C LEU A 53 -4.43 3.99 -2.94
N LEU A 54 -3.35 4.76 -3.10
CA LEU A 54 -3.42 6.21 -3.25
C LEU A 54 -4.19 6.63 -4.50
N THR A 55 -4.03 5.92 -5.62
CA THR A 55 -4.80 6.20 -6.84
C THR A 55 -6.30 5.99 -6.61
N VAL A 56 -6.69 4.90 -5.93
CA VAL A 56 -8.11 4.62 -5.66
C VAL A 56 -8.71 5.65 -4.70
N ILE A 57 -7.98 6.06 -3.66
CA ILE A 57 -8.42 7.14 -2.75
C ILE A 57 -8.62 8.46 -3.52
N LYS A 58 -7.72 8.76 -4.45
CA LYS A 58 -7.88 9.96 -5.29
C LYS A 58 -9.07 9.84 -6.25
N GLU A 59 -9.30 8.65 -6.81
CA GLU A 59 -10.48 8.36 -7.65
C GLU A 59 -11.81 8.49 -6.87
N THR A 60 -11.83 8.19 -5.56
CA THR A 60 -13.05 8.34 -4.74
C THR A 60 -13.35 9.81 -4.47
N TRP A 61 -12.34 10.59 -4.05
CA TRP A 61 -12.50 12.03 -3.83
C TRP A 61 -12.95 12.78 -5.08
N GLN A 62 -12.43 12.43 -6.27
CA GLN A 62 -12.84 13.05 -7.54
C GLN A 62 -14.28 12.72 -7.99
N LYS A 63 -14.95 11.74 -7.38
CA LYS A 63 -16.35 11.40 -7.70
C LYS A 63 -17.36 12.09 -6.78
N GLU A 64 -16.90 12.61 -5.63
CA GLU A 64 -17.74 13.32 -4.68
C GLU A 64 -17.82 14.83 -4.97
N ASP A 65 -16.88 15.37 -5.77
CA ASP A 65 -16.93 16.70 -6.40
C ASP A 65 -17.77 16.69 -7.70
#